data_AF-X1ULB6-F1
#
_entry.id   AF-X1ULB6-F1
#
_cell.length_a   1.000
_cell.length_b   1.000
_cell.length_c   1.000
_cell.angle_alpha   90.00
_cell.angle_beta   90.00
_cell.angle_gamma   90.00
#
_symmetry.space_group_name_H-M   'P 1'
#
loop_
_entity.id
_entity.type
_entity.pdbx_description
1 polymer ?
#
loop_
_entity_poly.entity_id
_entity_poly.type
_entity_poly.pdbx_seq_one_letter_code
_entity_poly.pdbx_strand_id
1 'polypeptide(L)'
;PKNLGTAIITGGGGPAVELTDECEAYGLKVPGITVKAQKMINEFIPEVNSNLSNPLEFGANGGHVNMIKVMKILDKEPHISSIMITNNPEWYSSAKLNMEEVVKSFANTISPDSNKNIISIYNSSKARKETIDLIHEFYSKTRENGIIVYDSAEAAAKCIYRLWSYGNYLKNRGDKIKTI
;
A
#
# COMPACT_ATOMS: atom_id res chain seq x y z
N PRO A 1 -6.84 -7.79 7.19
CA PRO A 1 -5.65 -8.64 6.88
C PRO A 1 -5.75 -10.04 7.50
N LYS A 2 -5.38 -11.10 6.75
CA LYS A 2 -5.38 -12.50 7.23
C LYS A 2 -4.12 -12.86 8.03
N ASN A 3 -2.99 -12.28 7.66
CA ASN A 3 -1.69 -12.38 8.33
C ASN A 3 -1.07 -10.98 8.50
N LEU A 4 0.12 -10.92 9.10
CA LEU A 4 0.87 -9.68 9.35
C LEU A 4 1.82 -9.28 8.20
N GLY A 5 1.85 -10.06 7.12
CA GLY A 5 2.71 -9.79 5.96
C GLY A 5 2.25 -8.57 5.19
N THR A 6 3.16 -7.62 5.03
CA THR A 6 2.94 -6.31 4.44
C THR A 6 3.93 -6.09 3.31
N ALA A 7 3.42 -5.84 2.11
CA ALA A 7 4.22 -5.37 0.99
C ALA A 7 4.25 -3.84 1.01
N ILE A 8 5.42 -3.25 0.82
CA ILE A 8 5.62 -1.81 0.76
C ILE A 8 5.92 -1.43 -0.68
N ILE A 9 5.20 -0.46 -1.24
CA ILE A 9 5.51 0.17 -2.53
C ILE A 9 5.86 1.63 -2.24
N THR A 10 7.09 2.03 -2.58
CA THR A 10 7.56 3.38 -2.30
C THR A 10 8.47 3.98 -3.37
N GLY A 11 8.61 5.30 -3.35
CA GLY A 11 9.32 6.07 -4.38
C GLY A 11 10.82 6.25 -4.14
N GLY A 12 11.36 5.82 -3.00
CA GLY A 12 12.80 5.91 -2.73
C GLY A 12 13.23 5.37 -1.37
N GLY A 13 14.55 5.27 -1.19
CA GLY A 13 15.16 4.49 -0.11
C GLY A 13 14.94 5.05 1.30
N GLY A 14 14.83 6.38 1.45
CA GLY A 14 14.53 7.01 2.75
C GLY A 14 13.18 6.54 3.30
N PRO A 15 12.06 6.80 2.59
CA PRO A 15 10.76 6.25 2.95
C PRO A 15 10.75 4.72 3.09
N ALA A 16 11.51 3.99 2.27
CA ALA A 16 11.59 2.53 2.37
C ALA A 16 12.09 2.05 3.74
N VAL A 17 13.13 2.70 4.28
CA VAL A 17 13.64 2.42 5.63
C VAL A 17 12.59 2.78 6.68
N GLU A 18 12.05 4.00 6.64
CA GLU A 18 11.04 4.47 7.60
C GLU A 18 9.83 3.53 7.67
N LEU A 19 9.26 3.16 6.52
CA LEU A 19 8.10 2.27 6.44
C LEU A 19 8.41 0.87 6.97
N THR A 20 9.63 0.39 6.74
CA THR A 20 10.08 -0.92 7.22
C THR A 20 10.23 -0.91 8.74
N ASP A 21 10.93 0.10 9.28
CA ASP A 21 11.14 0.26 10.72
C ASP A 21 9.80 0.36 11.47
N GLU A 22 8.86 1.16 10.96
CA GLU A 22 7.51 1.29 11.56
C GLU A 22 6.71 -0.02 11.46
N CYS A 23 6.82 -0.74 10.34
CA CYS A 23 6.22 -2.07 10.23
C CYS A 23 6.76 -3.01 11.31
N GLU A 24 8.07 -3.06 11.50
CA GLU A 24 8.71 -3.92 12.50
C GLU A 24 8.37 -3.51 13.94
N ALA A 25 8.38 -2.20 14.24
CA ALA A 25 8.05 -1.64 15.55
C ALA A 25 6.62 -2.01 16.00
N TYR A 26 5.68 -2.10 15.06
CA TYR A 26 4.29 -2.52 15.30
C TYR A 26 4.04 -4.03 15.13
N GLY A 27 5.09 -4.83 14.92
CA GLY A 27 5.02 -6.28 14.83
C GLY A 27 4.50 -6.81 13.48
N LEU A 28 4.38 -5.96 12.47
CA LEU A 28 4.13 -6.39 11.10
C LEU A 28 5.36 -7.13 10.55
N LYS A 29 5.19 -7.79 9.40
CA LYS A 29 6.27 -8.46 8.68
C LYS A 29 6.41 -7.85 7.30
N VAL A 30 7.65 -7.63 6.86
CA VAL A 30 7.98 -7.19 5.49
C VAL A 30 8.63 -8.36 4.75
N PRO A 31 7.87 -9.45 4.44
CA PRO A 31 8.47 -10.63 3.84
C PRO A 31 8.86 -10.36 2.38
N GLY A 32 9.87 -11.07 1.90
CA GLY A 32 10.30 -10.96 0.52
C GLY A 32 9.19 -11.30 -0.50
N ILE A 33 9.19 -10.63 -1.64
CA ILE A 33 8.33 -10.99 -2.78
C ILE A 33 8.85 -12.28 -3.42
N THR A 34 7.98 -13.20 -3.85
CA THR A 34 8.42 -14.46 -4.45
C THR A 34 9.21 -14.22 -5.74
N VAL A 35 10.18 -15.09 -6.04
CA VAL A 35 10.95 -15.02 -7.29
C VAL A 35 10.05 -15.02 -8.53
N LYS A 36 8.93 -15.74 -8.48
CA LYS A 36 7.92 -15.74 -9.56
C LYS A 36 7.32 -14.34 -9.75
N ALA A 37 6.85 -13.72 -8.68
CA ALA A 37 6.28 -12.37 -8.74
C ALA A 37 7.33 -11.32 -9.16
N GLN A 38 8.56 -11.41 -8.65
CA GLN A 38 9.68 -10.55 -9.06
C GLN A 38 9.94 -10.64 -10.57
N LYS A 39 9.97 -11.86 -11.13
CA LYS A 39 10.11 -12.07 -12.59
C LYS A 39 8.98 -11.42 -13.39
N MET A 40 7.72 -11.57 -12.94
CA MET A 40 6.58 -10.94 -13.60
C MET A 40 6.66 -9.40 -13.55
N ILE A 41 7.16 -8.83 -12.45
CA ILE A 41 7.39 -7.38 -12.35
C ILE A 41 8.52 -6.94 -13.29
N ASN A 42 9.60 -7.73 -13.37
CA ASN A 42 10.76 -7.43 -14.20
C ASN A 42 10.45 -7.40 -15.73
N GLU A 43 9.34 -8.01 -16.17
CA GLU A 43 8.86 -7.90 -17.56
C GLU A 43 8.53 -6.47 -17.99
N PHE A 44 8.23 -5.57 -17.04
CA PHE A 44 7.87 -4.17 -17.33
C PHE A 44 8.52 -3.13 -16.41
N ILE A 45 9.25 -3.54 -15.37
CA ILE A 45 10.09 -2.69 -14.53
C ILE A 45 11.49 -3.30 -14.47
N PRO A 46 12.50 -2.70 -15.13
CA PRO A 46 13.88 -3.20 -15.06
C PRO A 46 14.40 -3.26 -13.62
N GLU A 47 15.09 -4.35 -13.28
CA GLU A 47 15.80 -4.48 -11.98
C GLU A 47 16.86 -3.40 -11.78
N VAL A 48 17.47 -2.89 -12.85
CA VAL A 48 18.43 -1.78 -12.74
C VAL A 48 17.73 -0.53 -12.21
N ASN A 49 18.29 0.05 -11.14
CA ASN A 49 17.71 1.19 -10.42
C ASN A 49 16.31 0.94 -9.82
N SER A 50 15.94 -0.32 -9.61
CA SER A 50 14.71 -0.72 -8.92
C SER A 50 15.02 -1.75 -7.84
N ASN A 51 14.19 -1.79 -6.80
CA ASN A 51 14.16 -2.86 -5.82
C ASN A 51 12.88 -3.67 -6.01
N LEU A 52 12.99 -4.96 -6.33
CA LEU A 52 11.84 -5.84 -6.55
C LEU A 52 11.55 -6.77 -5.35
N SER A 53 12.35 -6.73 -4.27
CA SER A 53 12.31 -7.77 -3.23
C SER A 53 11.40 -7.48 -2.04
N ASN A 54 10.88 -6.24 -1.87
CA ASN A 54 10.21 -5.68 -0.67
C ASN A 54 11.22 -5.04 0.31
N PRO A 55 11.15 -3.71 0.57
CA PRO A 55 10.28 -2.73 -0.09
C PRO A 55 10.44 -2.69 -1.61
N LEU A 56 9.35 -2.40 -2.31
CA LEU A 56 9.33 -2.27 -3.76
C LEU A 56 9.56 -0.82 -4.13
N GLU A 57 10.63 -0.56 -4.88
CA GLU A 57 11.05 0.77 -5.30
C GLU A 57 11.34 0.77 -6.79
N PHE A 58 10.76 1.70 -7.54
CA PHE A 58 10.80 1.65 -9.02
C PHE A 58 11.47 2.85 -9.66
N GLY A 59 11.91 3.84 -8.86
CA GLY A 59 12.46 5.09 -9.36
C GLY A 59 11.57 5.71 -10.45
N ALA A 60 12.17 6.06 -11.59
CA ALA A 60 11.46 6.62 -12.75
C ALA A 60 10.43 5.66 -13.38
N ASN A 61 10.53 4.35 -13.14
CA ASN A 61 9.58 3.35 -13.64
C ASN A 61 8.31 3.23 -12.79
N GLY A 62 8.26 3.94 -11.65
CA GLY A 62 7.17 3.90 -10.67
C GLY A 62 5.90 4.65 -11.06
N GLY A 63 5.64 4.85 -12.35
CA GLY A 63 4.43 5.51 -12.81
C GLY A 63 3.15 4.75 -12.43
N HIS A 64 2.02 5.47 -12.35
CA HIS A 64 0.73 4.94 -11.90
C HIS A 64 0.32 3.61 -12.58
N VAL A 65 0.47 3.51 -13.90
CA VAL A 65 0.14 2.29 -14.66
C VAL A 65 0.95 1.07 -14.19
N ASN A 66 2.24 1.25 -13.93
CA ASN A 66 3.12 0.19 -13.46
C ASN A 66 2.80 -0.19 -12.00
N MET A 67 2.50 0.79 -11.14
CA MET A 67 2.05 0.52 -9.78
C MET A 67 0.80 -0.39 -9.75
N ILE A 68 -0.18 -0.11 -10.61
CA ILE A 68 -1.40 -0.93 -10.71
C ILE A 68 -1.08 -2.36 -11.13
N LYS A 69 -0.17 -2.56 -12.10
CA LYS A 69 0.27 -3.91 -12.51
C LYS A 69 0.96 -4.64 -11.36
N VAL A 70 1.85 -3.98 -10.63
CA VAL A 70 2.53 -4.53 -9.45
C VAL A 70 1.52 -4.94 -8.39
N MET A 71 0.56 -4.08 -8.06
CA MET A 71 -0.48 -4.39 -7.07
C MET A 71 -1.32 -5.62 -7.46
N LYS A 72 -1.62 -5.84 -8.76
CA LYS A 72 -2.28 -7.06 -9.24
C LYS A 72 -1.43 -8.32 -9.06
N ILE A 73 -0.11 -8.21 -9.19
CA ILE A 73 0.81 -9.31 -8.93
C ILE A 73 0.85 -9.59 -7.43
N LEU A 74 0.99 -8.55 -6.61
CA LEU A 74 0.96 -8.66 -5.15
C LEU A 74 -0.35 -9.22 -4.64
N ASP A 75 -1.49 -8.95 -5.29
CA ASP A 75 -2.79 -9.54 -4.97
C ASP A 75 -2.76 -11.08 -4.91
N LYS A 76 -1.84 -11.71 -5.64
CA LYS A 76 -1.71 -13.17 -5.71
C LYS A 76 -0.72 -13.77 -4.73
N GLU A 77 0.03 -12.95 -3.98
CA GLU A 77 1.03 -13.42 -3.00
C GLU A 77 0.35 -13.82 -1.66
N PRO A 78 0.22 -15.11 -1.30
CA PRO A 78 -0.58 -15.53 -0.15
C PRO A 78 0.00 -15.13 1.22
N HIS A 79 1.31 -14.90 1.29
CA HIS A 79 2.00 -14.41 2.48
C HIS A 79 1.88 -12.90 2.69
N ILE A 80 1.25 -12.17 1.76
CA ILE A 80 0.98 -10.73 1.87
C ILE A 80 -0.52 -10.52 2.11
N SER A 81 -0.88 -9.85 3.21
CA SER A 81 -2.26 -9.47 3.54
C SER A 81 -2.52 -7.96 3.51
N SER A 82 -1.47 -7.15 3.40
CA SER A 82 -1.59 -5.70 3.32
C SER A 82 -0.59 -5.14 2.32
N ILE A 83 -1.00 -4.12 1.60
CA ILE A 83 -0.15 -3.38 0.66
C ILE A 83 -0.14 -1.93 1.13
N MET A 84 1.03 -1.46 1.54
CA MET A 84 1.29 -0.10 1.96
C MET A 84 1.91 0.66 0.79
N ILE A 85 1.35 1.81 0.41
CA ILE A 85 1.75 2.55 -0.78
C ILE A 85 2.00 4.00 -0.42
N THR A 86 3.19 4.51 -0.70
CA THR A 86 3.41 5.96 -0.66
C THR A 86 2.91 6.61 -1.94
N ASN A 87 2.06 7.62 -1.81
CA ASN A 87 1.47 8.38 -2.89
C ASN A 87 1.95 9.83 -2.82
N ASN A 88 2.15 10.43 -4.00
CA ASN A 88 2.46 11.84 -4.12
C ASN A 88 1.39 12.52 -5.00
N PRO A 89 0.36 13.15 -4.38
CA PRO A 89 -0.68 13.86 -5.12
C PRO A 89 -0.16 14.95 -6.06
N GLU A 90 0.93 15.63 -5.69
CA GLU A 90 1.57 16.63 -6.55
C GLU A 90 2.11 15.99 -7.83
N TRP A 91 2.68 14.78 -7.73
CA TRP A 91 3.17 14.05 -8.89
C TRP A 91 2.03 13.69 -9.84
N TYR A 92 0.90 13.19 -9.33
CA TYR A 92 -0.28 12.89 -10.16
C TYR A 92 -0.76 14.12 -10.94
N SER A 93 -0.85 15.27 -10.25
CA SER A 93 -1.21 16.54 -10.88
C SER A 93 -0.20 16.96 -11.94
N SER A 94 1.11 16.90 -11.64
CA SER A 94 2.19 17.27 -12.58
C SER A 94 2.25 16.37 -13.82
N ALA A 95 1.91 15.09 -13.66
CA ALA A 95 1.79 14.11 -14.72
C ALA A 95 0.47 14.23 -15.51
N LYS A 96 -0.37 15.23 -15.18
CA LYS A 96 -1.69 15.48 -15.77
C LYS A 96 -2.63 14.27 -15.66
N LEU A 97 -2.49 13.50 -14.59
CA LEU A 97 -3.36 12.38 -14.29
C LEU A 97 -4.63 12.88 -13.60
N ASN A 98 -5.77 12.29 -13.94
CA ASN A 98 -7.01 12.57 -13.25
C ASN A 98 -7.00 11.88 -11.88
N MET A 99 -7.13 12.66 -10.80
CA MET A 99 -7.08 12.15 -9.43
C MET A 99 -8.15 11.11 -9.13
N GLU A 100 -9.35 11.27 -9.69
CA GLU A 100 -10.45 10.32 -9.51
C GLU A 100 -10.18 8.99 -10.19
N GLU A 101 -9.62 9.02 -11.40
CA GLU A 101 -9.22 7.80 -12.12
C GLU A 101 -8.09 7.07 -11.38
N VAL A 102 -7.11 7.82 -10.85
CA VAL A 102 -6.02 7.29 -10.03
C VAL A 102 -6.55 6.58 -8.79
N VAL A 103 -7.49 7.20 -8.07
CA VAL A 103 -8.07 6.59 -6.87
C VAL A 103 -8.95 5.40 -7.20
N LYS A 104 -9.80 5.50 -8.22
CA LYS A 104 -10.66 4.40 -8.66
C LYS A 104 -9.85 3.20 -9.12
N SER A 105 -8.73 3.41 -9.80
CA SER A 105 -7.87 2.30 -10.22
C SER A 105 -7.28 1.60 -8.99
N PHE A 106 -6.78 2.32 -7.98
CA PHE A 106 -6.30 1.72 -6.74
C PHE A 106 -7.38 0.90 -6.04
N ALA A 107 -8.58 1.47 -5.86
CA ALA A 107 -9.69 0.82 -5.17
C ALA A 107 -10.13 -0.48 -5.85
N ASN A 108 -10.09 -0.52 -7.19
CA ASN A 108 -10.54 -1.64 -7.99
C ASN A 108 -9.42 -2.63 -8.38
N THR A 109 -8.17 -2.39 -7.94
CA THR A 109 -7.03 -3.20 -8.36
C THR A 109 -6.96 -4.55 -7.66
N ILE A 110 -7.37 -4.58 -6.38
CA ILE A 110 -7.36 -5.79 -5.56
C ILE A 110 -8.68 -6.52 -5.74
N SER A 111 -8.60 -7.84 -5.95
CA SER A 111 -9.80 -8.65 -6.11
C SER A 111 -10.69 -8.53 -4.87
N PRO A 112 -12.02 -8.38 -5.03
CA PRO A 112 -12.95 -8.35 -3.89
C PRO A 112 -12.80 -9.56 -2.95
N ASP A 113 -12.35 -10.71 -3.47
CA ASP A 113 -12.15 -11.96 -2.71
C ASP A 113 -10.80 -12.06 -1.99
N SER A 114 -9.85 -11.17 -2.31
CA SER A 114 -8.46 -11.25 -1.85
C SER A 114 -8.30 -11.07 -0.34
N ASN A 115 -9.25 -10.39 0.32
CA ASN A 115 -9.17 -9.98 1.73
C ASN A 115 -7.90 -9.16 2.07
N LYS A 116 -7.24 -8.60 1.05
CA LYS A 116 -6.08 -7.72 1.21
C LYS A 116 -6.54 -6.29 1.42
N ASN A 117 -5.84 -5.61 2.30
CA ASN A 117 -6.10 -4.20 2.57
C ASN A 117 -5.06 -3.35 1.84
N ILE A 118 -5.52 -2.26 1.24
CA ILE A 118 -4.65 -1.21 0.67
C ILE A 118 -4.60 -0.07 1.67
N ILE A 119 -3.40 0.28 2.13
CA ILE A 119 -3.15 1.45 2.96
C ILE A 119 -2.32 2.43 2.14
N SER A 120 -2.86 3.62 1.93
CA SER A 120 -2.15 4.71 1.28
C SER A 120 -1.51 5.62 2.32
N ILE A 121 -0.30 6.06 2.06
CA ILE A 121 0.38 7.10 2.82
C ILE A 121 0.67 8.21 1.84
N TYR A 122 0.19 9.43 2.07
CA TYR A 122 0.56 10.54 1.21
C TYR A 122 1.76 11.28 1.80
N ASN A 123 2.70 11.65 0.93
CA ASN A 123 3.81 12.51 1.31
C ASN A 123 3.53 13.93 0.80
N SER A 124 3.81 14.94 1.63
CA SER A 124 3.79 16.34 1.23
C SER A 124 5.14 16.97 1.45
N SER A 125 5.68 17.62 0.42
CA SER A 125 6.96 18.33 0.51
C SER A 125 6.80 19.82 0.80
N LYS A 126 5.58 20.38 0.71
CA LYS A 126 5.38 21.85 0.63
C LYS A 126 4.11 22.32 1.35
N ALA A 127 4.28 23.35 2.19
CA ALA A 127 3.19 24.06 2.86
C ALA A 127 2.57 25.17 1.99
N ARG A 128 2.40 24.93 0.67
CA ARG A 128 1.73 25.87 -0.23
C ARG A 128 0.24 25.53 -0.34
N LYS A 129 -0.60 26.55 -0.54
CA LYS A 129 -2.06 26.37 -0.60
C LYS A 129 -2.48 25.37 -1.68
N GLU A 130 -1.88 25.44 -2.87
CA GLU A 130 -2.21 24.53 -3.97
C GLU A 130 -1.85 23.08 -3.64
N THR A 131 -0.76 22.86 -2.90
CA THR A 131 -0.37 21.53 -2.40
C THR A 131 -1.40 21.02 -1.39
N ILE A 132 -1.87 21.88 -0.49
CA ILE A 132 -2.87 21.54 0.52
C ILE A 132 -4.20 21.15 -0.14
N ASP A 133 -4.67 21.92 -1.13
CA ASP A 133 -5.91 21.63 -1.85
C ASP A 133 -5.83 20.28 -2.59
N LEU A 134 -4.70 19.98 -3.24
CA LEU A 134 -4.46 18.68 -3.90
C LEU A 134 -4.46 17.50 -2.92
N ILE A 135 -3.86 17.69 -1.73
CA ILE A 135 -3.85 16.66 -0.68
C ILE A 135 -5.26 16.42 -0.15
N HIS A 136 -6.03 17.48 0.11
CA HIS A 136 -7.41 17.35 0.54
C HIS A 136 -8.28 16.66 -0.51
N GLU A 137 -8.09 16.98 -1.79
CA GLU A 137 -8.78 16.29 -2.89
C GLU A 137 -8.44 14.79 -2.90
N PHE A 138 -7.15 14.44 -2.84
CA PHE A 138 -6.70 13.05 -2.79
C PHE A 138 -7.28 12.33 -1.57
N TYR A 139 -7.23 12.96 -0.39
CA TYR A 139 -7.78 12.43 0.85
C TYR A 139 -9.30 12.18 0.75
N SER A 140 -10.07 13.13 0.21
CA SER A 140 -11.53 12.99 0.05
C SER A 140 -11.85 11.83 -0.89
N LYS A 141 -11.24 11.82 -2.08
CA LYS A 141 -11.49 10.80 -3.11
C LYS A 141 -11.10 9.40 -2.63
N THR A 142 -9.93 9.24 -1.99
CA THR A 142 -9.50 7.94 -1.44
C THR A 142 -10.49 7.41 -0.41
N ARG A 143 -10.95 8.27 0.50
CA ARG A 143 -11.96 7.91 1.51
C ARG A 143 -13.30 7.51 0.90
N GLU A 144 -13.79 8.25 -0.09
CA GLU A 144 -15.03 7.94 -0.81
C GLU A 144 -14.98 6.58 -1.51
N ASN A 145 -13.78 6.12 -1.88
CA ASN A 145 -13.56 4.82 -2.52
C ASN A 145 -13.09 3.73 -1.54
N GLY A 146 -13.19 3.96 -0.23
CA GLY A 146 -12.90 2.97 0.80
C GLY A 146 -11.40 2.65 1.00
N ILE A 147 -10.50 3.47 0.47
CA ILE A 147 -9.06 3.35 0.70
C ILE A 147 -8.71 4.05 2.01
N ILE A 148 -8.00 3.36 2.90
CA ILE A 148 -7.51 3.95 4.14
C ILE A 148 -6.27 4.77 3.82
N VAL A 149 -6.25 6.04 4.24
CA VAL A 149 -5.16 6.97 3.96
C VAL A 149 -4.61 7.57 5.25
N TYR A 150 -3.28 7.69 5.34
CA TYR A 150 -2.56 8.34 6.43
C TYR A 150 -1.49 9.30 5.88
N ASP A 151 -0.96 10.13 6.77
CA ASP A 151 0.17 11.04 6.54
C ASP A 151 1.46 10.58 7.22
N SER A 152 1.45 9.42 7.88
CA SER A 152 2.59 8.87 8.61
C SER A 152 2.65 7.34 8.49
N ALA A 153 3.89 6.82 8.42
CA ALA A 153 4.17 5.39 8.42
C ALA A 153 3.71 4.72 9.73
N GLU A 154 3.93 5.38 10.87
CA GLU A 154 3.50 4.93 12.21
C GLU A 154 2.00 4.64 12.26
N ALA A 155 1.16 5.61 11.86
CA ALA A 155 -0.29 5.46 11.89
C ALA A 155 -0.79 4.36 10.96
N ALA A 156 -0.16 4.24 9.78
CA ALA A 156 -0.45 3.19 8.82
C ALA A 156 -0.12 1.78 9.38
N ALA A 157 1.07 1.60 9.94
CA ALA A 157 1.50 0.33 10.53
C ALA A 157 0.58 -0.08 11.70
N LYS A 158 0.32 0.87 12.61
CA LYS A 158 -0.61 0.70 13.73
C LYS A 158 -2.02 0.32 13.29
N CYS A 159 -2.52 0.91 12.22
CA CYS A 159 -3.82 0.59 11.64
C CYS A 159 -3.87 -0.87 11.16
N ILE A 160 -2.88 -1.30 10.37
CA ILE A 160 -2.80 -2.69 9.87
C ILE A 160 -2.80 -3.68 11.03
N TYR A 161 -1.97 -3.43 12.05
CA TYR A 161 -1.90 -4.30 13.22
C TYR A 161 -3.24 -4.39 13.96
N ARG A 162 -3.91 -3.25 14.18
CA ARG A 162 -5.22 -3.21 14.83
C ARG A 162 -6.30 -3.95 14.03
N LEU A 163 -6.32 -3.80 12.71
CA LEU A 163 -7.26 -4.53 11.85
C LEU A 163 -7.04 -6.04 11.93
N TRP A 164 -5.77 -6.49 11.92
CA TRP A 164 -5.43 -7.90 12.09
C TRP A 164 -5.80 -8.41 13.49
N SER A 165 -5.44 -7.68 14.53
CA SER A 165 -5.71 -8.03 15.93
C SER A 165 -7.22 -8.15 16.19
N TYR A 166 -8.01 -7.22 15.68
CA TYR A 166 -9.47 -7.26 15.81
C TYR A 166 -10.08 -8.43 15.03
N GLY A 167 -9.59 -8.68 13.81
CA GLY A 167 -10.00 -9.84 13.02
C GLY A 167 -9.75 -11.17 13.74
N ASN A 168 -8.60 -11.32 14.42
CA ASN A 168 -8.32 -12.50 15.23
C ASN A 168 -9.18 -12.58 16.48
N TYR A 169 -9.42 -11.46 17.16
CA TYR A 169 -10.35 -11.41 18.29
C TYR A 169 -11.74 -11.92 17.88
N LEU A 170 -12.27 -11.48 16.74
CA LEU A 170 -13.58 -11.92 16.24
C LEU A 170 -13.62 -13.41 15.92
N LYS A 171 -12.57 -13.97 15.29
CA LYS A 171 -12.47 -15.41 15.03
C LYS A 171 -12.49 -16.22 16.32
N ASN A 172 -11.62 -15.84 17.27
CA ASN A 172 -11.50 -16.52 18.56
C ASN A 172 -12.76 -16.37 19.44
N ARG A 173 -13.55 -15.32 19.24
CA ARG A 173 -14.86 -15.15 19.89
C ARG A 173 -15.95 -15.98 19.22
N GLY A 174 -15.97 -16.06 17.90
CA GLY A 174 -16.92 -16.89 17.15
C GLY A 174 -16.80 -18.38 17.49
N ASP A 175 -15.57 -18.86 17.70
CA ASP A 175 -15.31 -20.24 18.15
C ASP A 175 -15.83 -20.51 19.57
N LYS A 176 -15.88 -19.49 20.44
CA LYS A 176 -16.44 -19.59 21.80
C LYS A 176 -17.97 -19.58 21.86
N ILE A 177 -18.65 -19.10 20.82
CA ILE A 177 -20.13 -19.01 20.78
C ILE A 177 -20.74 -20.29 20.17
N LYS A 178 -19.97 -21.10 19.43
CA LYS A 178 -20.43 -22.38 18.87
C LYS A 178 -20.40 -23.56 19.86
N THR A 179 -20.19 -23.31 21.15
CA THR A 179 -20.17 -24.33 22.20
C THR A 179 -21.17 -23.99 23.30
N ILE A 180 -22.45 -23.90 22.95
CA ILE A 180 -23.58 -23.94 23.89
C ILE A 180 -24.72 -24.69 23.21
#